data_AF-A0A4U7EZU0-F1
#
_entry.id   AF-A0A4U7EZU0-F1
#
_cell.length_a   1.000
_cell.length_b   1.000
_cell.length_c   1.000
_cell.angle_alpha   90.00
_cell.angle_beta   90.00
_cell.angle_gamma   90.00
#
_symmetry.space_group_name_H-M   'P 1'
#
loop_
_entity.id
_entity.type
_entity.pdbx_description
1 polymer ?
#
loop_
_entity_poly.entity_id
_entity_poly.type
_entity_poly.pdbx_seq_one_letter_code
_entity_poly.pdbx_strand_id
1 'polypeptide(L)'
;MTATQPDSPRLTRRGLLRTTAVGIGAAAGVGALGSTARPAAAIDWGSIGKTAAIAAVSPPVALGWALREYEVFGSNPPAEGLTTEALQQQVYQTARTRRSVNSSTIIDNSNILDGIENTAYTDAKVAAIEELNSGSSESAVLDAANAEIDSYFTTVQSNFLKSWNESTAEWASLLSALKSHPDIGVFDVITAPPANAAEDEPLIAAKAGEWSTATYGASTTSYTLADGTSFEMAAFGLEAPNTTWYTPVSGYAGISADLDGPPQVSYDGQTVEFPRLQPWVDMLSTMETKEQNVRDGISTWVSNVYGDVQSGEIEITELITPRDRAAMLSDDESEAQAISALAALNIPIDPEREVTVTITETGATLS
;
A
#
# COMPACT_ATOMS: atom_id res chain seq x y z
N MET A 1 -27.47 62.68 -18.41
CA MET A 1 -26.38 61.74 -18.07
C MET A 1 -26.85 60.95 -16.87
N THR A 2 -27.23 59.70 -17.08
CA THR A 2 -27.72 58.80 -16.02
C THR A 2 -26.90 57.53 -16.12
N ALA A 3 -26.08 57.27 -15.11
CA ALA A 3 -25.18 56.13 -15.07
C ALA A 3 -25.94 54.86 -14.71
N THR A 4 -25.79 53.82 -15.52
CA THR A 4 -26.29 52.47 -15.29
C THR A 4 -25.39 51.78 -14.26
N GLN A 5 -25.99 51.25 -13.19
CA GLN A 5 -25.33 50.41 -12.19
C GLN A 5 -25.15 48.99 -12.76
N PRO A 6 -24.00 48.30 -12.56
CA PRO A 6 -23.83 46.93 -13.02
C PRO A 6 -24.49 45.96 -12.04
N ASP A 7 -25.37 45.10 -12.56
CA ASP A 7 -25.96 43.98 -11.83
C ASP A 7 -24.87 43.00 -11.40
N SER A 8 -24.74 42.76 -10.09
CA SER A 8 -23.92 41.68 -9.55
C SER A 8 -24.57 40.32 -9.89
N PRO A 9 -23.81 39.31 -10.37
CA PRO A 9 -24.38 38.00 -10.67
C PRO A 9 -24.83 37.33 -9.38
N ARG A 10 -26.14 37.16 -9.20
CA ARG A 10 -26.69 36.31 -8.14
C ARG A 10 -26.44 34.86 -8.52
N LEU A 11 -25.53 34.20 -7.81
CA LEU A 11 -25.38 32.74 -7.83
C LEU A 11 -26.73 32.10 -7.49
N THR A 12 -27.37 31.48 -8.48
CA THR A 12 -28.60 30.71 -8.27
C THR A 12 -28.25 29.36 -7.65
N ARG A 13 -29.16 28.75 -6.88
CA ARG A 13 -28.97 27.39 -6.33
C ARG A 13 -28.58 26.37 -7.43
N ARG A 14 -29.08 26.58 -8.64
CA ARG A 14 -28.75 25.79 -9.84
C ARG A 14 -27.31 26.01 -10.35
N GLY A 15 -26.78 27.23 -10.21
CA GLY A 15 -25.38 27.52 -10.49
C GLY A 15 -24.44 26.88 -9.47
N LEU A 16 -24.81 26.92 -8.18
CA LEU A 16 -24.06 26.26 -7.11
C LEU A 16 -24.03 24.73 -7.28
N LEU A 17 -25.18 24.12 -7.63
CA LEU A 17 -25.29 22.68 -7.89
C LEU A 17 -24.49 22.22 -9.13
N ARG A 18 -24.38 23.04 -10.17
CA ARG A 18 -23.48 22.76 -11.31
C ARG A 18 -22.00 22.82 -10.92
N THR A 19 -21.64 23.66 -9.95
CA THR A 19 -20.27 23.73 -9.43
C THR A 19 -19.95 22.59 -8.46
N THR A 20 -20.94 22.05 -7.73
CA THR A 20 -20.74 20.89 -6.84
C THR A 20 -20.96 19.53 -7.51
N ALA A 21 -21.78 19.41 -8.55
CA ALA A 21 -21.95 18.17 -9.31
C ALA A 21 -20.68 17.78 -10.09
N VAL A 22 -19.89 18.77 -10.50
CA VAL A 22 -18.56 18.63 -11.13
C VAL A 22 -17.44 18.89 -10.10
N GLY A 23 -17.76 18.86 -8.80
CA GLY A 23 -16.86 19.19 -7.69
C GLY A 23 -15.84 18.11 -7.33
N ILE A 24 -15.34 17.35 -8.31
CA ILE A 24 -14.06 16.67 -8.26
C ILE A 24 -13.33 17.18 -9.50
N GLY A 25 -12.17 17.81 -9.31
CA GLY A 25 -11.45 18.55 -10.33
C GLY A 25 -11.23 17.75 -11.62
N ALA A 26 -12.15 17.85 -12.57
CA ALA A 26 -11.88 17.60 -13.96
C ALA A 26 -10.89 18.69 -14.39
N ALA A 27 -9.59 18.38 -14.30
CA ALA A 27 -8.53 19.19 -14.87
C ALA A 27 -8.69 19.19 -16.39
N ALA A 28 -9.60 20.04 -16.87
CA ALA A 28 -9.69 20.41 -18.27
C ALA A 28 -8.39 21.13 -18.64
N GLY A 29 -7.51 20.40 -19.33
CA GLY A 29 -6.41 20.97 -20.11
C GLY A 29 -5.21 21.49 -19.32
N VAL A 30 -4.43 20.59 -18.69
CA VAL A 30 -2.97 20.81 -18.65
C VAL A 30 -2.40 20.21 -19.93
N GLY A 31 -2.33 21.06 -20.96
CA GLY A 31 -1.55 20.77 -22.16
C GLY A 31 -0.06 20.75 -21.81
N ALA A 32 0.63 19.73 -22.31
CA ALA A 32 2.09 19.64 -22.42
C ALA A 32 2.88 19.83 -21.11
N LEU A 33 2.87 18.81 -20.24
CA LEU A 33 4.05 18.51 -19.42
C LEU A 33 5.05 17.77 -20.31
N GLY A 34 5.69 18.51 -21.22
CA GLY A 34 6.89 18.01 -21.89
C GLY A 34 8.01 17.89 -20.86
N SER A 35 8.53 16.68 -20.69
CA SER A 35 9.65 16.35 -19.81
C SER A 35 10.82 17.33 -20.01
N THR A 36 10.95 18.28 -19.10
CA THR A 36 12.16 19.13 -19.01
C THR A 36 12.90 18.93 -17.69
N ALA A 37 12.40 18.05 -16.81
CA ALA A 37 13.20 17.51 -15.72
C ALA A 37 14.34 16.68 -16.33
N ARG A 38 15.58 17.13 -16.11
CA ARG A 38 16.75 16.29 -16.39
C ARG A 38 16.69 15.10 -15.43
N PRO A 39 16.88 13.86 -15.92
CA PRO A 39 16.79 12.68 -15.06
C PRO A 39 17.84 12.79 -13.95
N ALA A 40 17.40 12.73 -12.70
CA ALA A 40 18.30 12.39 -11.62
C ALA A 40 18.70 10.92 -11.82
N ALA A 41 19.94 10.57 -11.48
CA ALA A 41 20.45 9.24 -11.77
C ALA A 41 19.62 8.17 -11.02
N ALA A 42 18.95 7.29 -11.76
CA ALA A 42 18.32 6.10 -11.21
C ALA A 42 19.37 5.30 -10.40
N ILE A 43 19.06 5.06 -9.13
CA ILE A 43 19.89 4.21 -8.28
C ILE A 43 19.64 2.76 -8.69
N ASP A 44 20.70 2.09 -9.16
CA ASP A 44 20.69 0.66 -9.46
C ASP A 44 20.72 -0.15 -8.15
N TRP A 45 19.54 -0.52 -7.66
CA TRP A 45 19.35 -1.30 -6.44
C TRP A 45 19.84 -2.76 -6.57
N GLY A 46 20.09 -3.26 -7.78
CA GLY A 46 20.73 -4.57 -8.01
C GLY A 46 22.20 -4.62 -7.53
N SER A 47 22.81 -3.46 -7.31
CA SER A 47 24.20 -3.32 -6.86
C SER A 47 24.37 -3.11 -5.35
N ILE A 48 23.28 -2.87 -4.60
CA ILE A 48 23.33 -2.57 -3.15
C ILE A 48 23.65 -3.81 -2.31
N GLY A 49 23.61 -5.00 -2.90
CA GLY A 49 24.11 -6.23 -2.30
C GLY A 49 25.63 -6.28 -2.07
N LYS A 50 26.41 -5.22 -2.31
CA LYS A 50 27.89 -5.26 -2.14
C LYS A 50 28.54 -4.15 -1.31
N THR A 51 27.80 -3.17 -0.78
CA THR A 51 28.43 -2.17 0.09
C THR A 51 27.53 -1.76 1.22
N ALA A 52 27.86 -2.23 2.43
CA ALA A 52 27.37 -1.66 3.66
C ALA A 52 27.65 -0.14 3.68
N ALA A 53 26.68 0.63 4.17
CA ALA A 53 26.73 2.09 4.41
C ALA A 53 26.47 3.01 3.21
N ILE A 54 25.21 3.09 2.76
CA ILE A 54 24.57 4.38 2.47
C ILE A 54 23.18 4.36 3.13
N ALA A 55 23.12 4.89 4.35
CA ALA A 55 21.89 5.29 5.01
C ALA A 55 21.48 6.68 4.47
N ALA A 56 20.18 6.92 4.35
CA ALA A 56 19.55 8.18 3.94
C ALA A 56 19.44 8.48 2.44
N VAL A 57 19.04 7.49 1.62
CA VAL A 57 18.29 7.79 0.40
C VAL A 57 16.91 7.18 0.56
N SER A 58 15.87 8.03 0.52
CA SER A 58 14.47 7.59 0.55
C SER A 58 14.28 6.50 -0.52
N PRO A 59 13.73 5.32 -0.18
CA PRO A 59 13.52 4.28 -1.18
C PRO A 59 12.54 4.79 -2.25
N PRO A 60 12.63 4.32 -3.51
CA PRO A 60 11.72 4.77 -4.56
C PRO A 60 10.27 4.53 -4.12
N VAL A 61 9.49 5.60 -4.04
CA VAL A 61 8.08 5.53 -3.65
C VAL A 61 7.31 4.87 -4.79
N ALA A 62 7.06 3.57 -4.68
CA ALA A 62 6.32 2.82 -5.69
C ALA A 62 4.83 2.83 -5.36
N LEU A 63 4.10 3.86 -5.81
CA LEU A 63 2.66 4.04 -5.56
C LEU A 63 1.75 3.29 -6.54
N GLY A 64 2.34 2.56 -7.50
CA GLY A 64 1.59 1.84 -8.53
C GLY A 64 0.59 0.83 -7.97
N TRP A 65 0.88 0.24 -6.80
CA TRP A 65 0.00 -0.72 -6.12
C TRP A 65 -1.38 -0.16 -5.79
N ALA A 66 -1.50 1.15 -5.60
CA ALA A 66 -2.75 1.84 -5.29
C ALA A 66 -3.55 2.23 -6.55
N LEU A 67 -3.02 2.01 -7.76
CA LEU A 67 -3.64 2.47 -9.02
C LEU A 67 -3.88 1.36 -10.04
N ARG A 68 -3.03 0.32 -10.05
CA ARG A 68 -3.05 -0.74 -11.07
C ARG A 68 -2.50 -2.05 -10.51
N GLU A 69 -2.63 -3.15 -11.24
CA GLU A 69 -1.95 -4.39 -10.89
C GLU A 69 -0.43 -4.12 -10.76
N TYR A 70 0.15 -4.62 -9.67
CA TYR A 70 1.51 -4.33 -9.29
C TYR A 70 2.32 -5.61 -9.16
N GLU A 71 3.49 -5.65 -9.80
CA GLU A 71 4.44 -6.73 -9.63
C GLU A 71 5.11 -6.59 -8.27
N VAL A 72 4.75 -7.48 -7.36
CA VAL A 72 5.32 -7.53 -6.02
C VAL A 72 6.73 -8.10 -6.10
N PHE A 73 7.67 -7.49 -5.37
CA PHE A 73 9.02 -8.04 -5.21
C PHE A 73 8.95 -9.45 -4.63
N GLY A 74 9.39 -10.45 -5.40
CA GLY A 74 9.43 -11.84 -4.96
C GLY A 74 10.39 -12.08 -3.79
N SER A 75 10.18 -13.16 -3.03
CA SER A 75 11.09 -13.62 -1.97
C SER A 75 12.54 -13.83 -2.45
N ASN A 76 13.52 -13.46 -1.62
CA ASN A 76 14.95 -13.65 -1.90
C ASN A 76 15.62 -14.55 -0.83
N PRO A 77 15.55 -15.89 -0.99
CA PRO A 77 16.06 -16.82 0.02
C PRO A 77 17.59 -16.77 0.16
N PRO A 78 18.14 -17.06 1.35
CA PRO A 78 19.58 -17.21 1.54
C PRO A 78 20.17 -18.32 0.67
N ALA A 79 21.46 -18.20 0.32
CA ALA A 79 22.14 -19.25 -0.42
C ALA A 79 22.42 -20.47 0.49
N GLU A 80 22.41 -21.68 -0.09
CA GLU A 80 22.78 -22.90 0.64
C GLU A 80 24.31 -23.00 0.85
N GLY A 81 24.72 -23.73 1.90
CA GLY A 81 26.14 -24.05 2.14
C GLY A 81 26.99 -22.88 2.65
N LEU A 82 26.35 -21.83 3.16
CA LEU A 82 27.03 -20.71 3.79
C LEU A 82 27.68 -21.13 5.12
N THR A 83 28.70 -20.38 5.54
CA THR A 83 29.19 -20.43 6.92
C THR A 83 28.18 -19.81 7.87
N THR A 84 28.20 -20.20 9.15
CA THR A 84 27.34 -19.64 10.21
C THR A 84 27.23 -18.12 10.17
N GLU A 85 28.37 -17.40 10.19
CA GLU A 85 28.38 -15.93 10.22
C GLU A 85 27.77 -15.31 8.96
N ALA A 86 28.09 -15.87 7.78
CA ALA A 86 27.52 -15.42 6.51
C ALA A 86 26.00 -15.66 6.44
N LEU A 87 25.50 -16.78 6.98
CA LEU A 87 24.06 -17.05 7.05
C LEU A 87 23.35 -16.08 7.99
N GLN A 88 23.89 -15.83 9.19
CA GLN A 88 23.34 -14.83 10.13
C GLN A 88 23.25 -13.45 9.50
N GLN A 89 24.34 -13.01 8.85
CA GLN A 89 24.40 -11.74 8.17
C GLN A 89 23.35 -11.67 7.05
N GLN A 90 23.25 -12.71 6.22
CA GLN A 90 22.31 -12.73 5.10
C GLN A 90 20.86 -12.72 5.58
N VAL A 91 20.52 -13.49 6.62
CA VAL A 91 19.17 -13.49 7.21
C VAL A 91 18.80 -12.10 7.71
N TYR A 92 19.72 -11.44 8.43
CA TYR A 92 19.52 -10.06 8.89
C TYR A 92 19.32 -9.08 7.73
N GLN A 93 20.17 -9.13 6.69
CA GLN A 93 20.07 -8.22 5.56
C GLN A 93 18.82 -8.45 4.72
N THR A 94 18.38 -9.70 4.53
CA THR A 94 17.14 -10.02 3.82
C THR A 94 15.94 -9.46 4.60
N ALA A 95 15.84 -9.74 5.90
CA ALA A 95 14.76 -9.22 6.74
C ALA A 95 14.72 -7.68 6.75
N ARG A 96 15.89 -7.04 6.85
CA ARG A 96 16.02 -5.58 6.79
C ARG A 96 15.60 -5.01 5.44
N THR A 97 16.03 -5.63 4.35
CA THR A 97 15.70 -5.19 2.99
C THR A 97 14.20 -5.31 2.74
N ARG A 98 13.59 -6.44 3.07
CA ARG A 98 12.14 -6.64 2.93
C ARG A 98 11.33 -5.67 3.75
N ARG A 99 11.72 -5.46 5.02
CA ARG A 99 11.09 -4.44 5.85
C ARG A 99 11.15 -3.08 5.19
N SER A 100 12.31 -2.69 4.67
CA SER A 100 12.49 -1.40 3.98
C SER A 100 11.60 -1.29 2.74
N VAL A 101 11.55 -2.33 1.91
CA VAL A 101 10.71 -2.37 0.71
C VAL A 101 9.24 -2.23 1.09
N ASN A 102 8.74 -3.09 1.99
CA ASN A 102 7.36 -3.06 2.46
C ASN A 102 6.95 -1.69 3.04
N SER A 103 7.85 -1.08 3.83
CA SER A 103 7.66 0.28 4.34
C SER A 103 7.53 1.29 3.22
N SER A 104 8.48 1.31 2.29
CA SER A 104 8.50 2.32 1.22
C SER A 104 7.41 2.20 0.16
N THR A 105 6.88 1.00 -0.04
CA THR A 105 5.86 0.75 -1.06
C THR A 105 4.46 0.90 -0.48
N ILE A 106 4.19 0.23 0.64
CA ILE A 106 2.84 0.08 1.18
C ILE A 106 2.70 0.78 2.52
N ILE A 107 3.49 0.39 3.52
CA ILE A 107 3.18 0.67 4.93
C ILE A 107 3.35 2.16 5.29
N ASP A 108 4.44 2.80 4.89
CA ASP A 108 4.73 4.20 5.24
C ASP A 108 3.93 5.18 4.37
N ASN A 109 3.22 4.67 3.36
CA ASN A 109 2.40 5.45 2.45
C ASN A 109 0.92 5.49 2.88
N SER A 110 0.58 5.23 4.15
CA SER A 110 -0.82 5.24 4.62
C SER A 110 -1.58 6.54 4.32
N ASN A 111 -0.89 7.67 4.25
CA ASN A 111 -1.49 8.96 3.91
C ASN A 111 -1.97 9.05 2.45
N ILE A 112 -1.55 8.14 1.56
CA ILE A 112 -2.03 8.11 0.17
C ILE A 112 -3.43 7.49 0.05
N LEU A 113 -3.94 6.85 1.10
CA LEU A 113 -5.24 6.17 1.08
C LEU A 113 -6.41 7.15 0.83
N ASP A 114 -6.26 8.43 1.17
CA ASP A 114 -7.21 9.48 0.78
C ASP A 114 -7.26 9.64 -0.76
N GLY A 115 -6.14 9.40 -1.44
CA GLY A 115 -6.09 9.37 -2.90
C GLY A 115 -6.74 8.14 -3.52
N ILE A 116 -6.72 7.00 -2.82
CA ILE A 116 -7.46 5.80 -3.22
C ILE A 116 -8.97 6.09 -3.18
N GLU A 117 -9.45 6.70 -2.10
CA GLU A 117 -10.86 7.14 -1.99
C GLU A 117 -11.27 8.07 -3.14
N ASN A 118 -10.44 9.07 -3.47
CA ASN A 118 -10.70 10.00 -4.58
C ASN A 118 -10.73 9.31 -5.95
N THR A 119 -9.83 8.36 -6.18
CA THR A 119 -9.77 7.59 -7.43
C THR A 119 -11.02 6.74 -7.58
N ALA A 120 -11.42 6.02 -6.53
CA ALA A 120 -12.63 5.21 -6.51
C ALA A 120 -13.89 6.05 -6.79
N TYR A 121 -14.01 7.23 -6.17
CA TYR A 121 -15.12 8.15 -6.46
C TYR A 121 -15.12 8.63 -7.91
N THR A 122 -13.95 8.83 -8.51
CA THR A 122 -13.85 9.30 -9.89
C THR A 122 -14.37 8.23 -10.84
N ASP A 123 -13.85 7.00 -10.73
CA ASP A 123 -14.22 5.87 -11.59
C ASP A 123 -15.72 5.53 -11.42
N ALA A 124 -16.21 5.49 -10.17
CA ALA A 124 -17.62 5.22 -9.88
C ALA A 124 -18.57 6.29 -10.44
N LYS A 125 -18.21 7.58 -10.35
CA LYS A 125 -19.03 8.66 -10.90
C LYS A 125 -19.03 8.66 -12.41
N VAL A 126 -17.92 8.32 -13.05
CA VAL A 126 -17.84 8.14 -14.51
C VAL A 126 -18.84 7.07 -14.95
N ALA A 127 -18.77 5.86 -14.38
CA ALA A 127 -19.70 4.78 -14.72
C ALA A 127 -21.17 5.15 -14.44
N ALA A 128 -21.45 5.80 -13.32
CA ALA A 128 -22.82 6.24 -13.00
C ALA A 128 -23.36 7.27 -14.01
N ILE A 129 -22.53 8.22 -14.45
CA ILE A 129 -22.94 9.23 -15.44
C ILE A 129 -23.18 8.60 -16.82
N GLU A 130 -22.39 7.60 -17.22
CA GLU A 130 -22.62 6.85 -18.46
C GLU A 130 -23.98 6.15 -18.47
N GLU A 131 -24.35 5.50 -17.36
CA GLU A 131 -25.66 4.88 -17.19
C GLU A 131 -26.80 5.92 -17.12
N LEU A 132 -26.59 7.05 -16.43
CA LEU A 132 -27.54 8.16 -16.39
C LEU A 132 -27.83 8.72 -17.79
N ASN A 133 -26.77 8.91 -18.59
CA ASN A 133 -26.90 9.39 -19.97
C ASN A 133 -27.61 8.38 -20.86
N SER A 134 -27.45 7.08 -20.59
CA SER A 134 -28.16 5.99 -21.27
C SER A 134 -29.64 5.90 -20.87
N GLY A 135 -30.09 6.69 -19.88
CA GLY A 135 -31.46 6.67 -19.39
C GLY A 135 -31.80 5.42 -18.58
N SER A 136 -30.78 4.77 -18.02
CA SER A 136 -30.91 3.58 -17.18
C SER A 136 -31.60 3.89 -15.86
N SER A 137 -32.14 2.86 -15.19
CA SER A 137 -32.78 3.00 -13.88
C SER A 137 -31.80 3.40 -12.78
N GLU A 138 -32.26 4.02 -11.68
CA GLU A 138 -31.41 4.40 -10.54
C GLU A 138 -30.62 3.22 -9.97
N SER A 139 -31.25 2.04 -9.91
CA SER A 139 -30.57 0.80 -9.51
C SER A 139 -29.42 0.46 -10.43
N ALA A 140 -29.64 0.50 -11.76
CA ALA A 140 -28.60 0.18 -12.74
C ALA A 140 -27.43 1.19 -12.70
N VAL A 141 -27.73 2.47 -12.46
CA VAL A 141 -26.72 3.51 -12.26
C VAL A 141 -25.87 3.21 -11.02
N LEU A 142 -26.51 2.84 -9.91
CA LEU A 142 -25.82 2.49 -8.67
C LEU A 142 -25.01 1.18 -8.81
N ASP A 143 -25.55 0.19 -9.51
CA ASP A 143 -24.89 -1.09 -9.76
C ASP A 143 -23.61 -0.89 -10.58
N ALA A 144 -23.65 -0.06 -11.63
CA ALA A 144 -22.47 0.27 -12.44
C ALA A 144 -21.41 1.03 -11.63
N ALA A 145 -21.82 1.99 -10.81
CA ALA A 145 -20.92 2.69 -9.89
C ALA A 145 -20.24 1.72 -8.91
N ASN A 146 -21.00 0.82 -8.28
CA ASN A 146 -20.46 -0.15 -7.34
C ASN A 146 -19.53 -1.15 -8.02
N ALA A 147 -19.82 -1.59 -9.24
CA ALA A 147 -18.94 -2.50 -9.98
C ALA A 147 -17.53 -1.90 -10.20
N GLU A 148 -17.42 -0.59 -10.48
CA GLU A 148 -16.12 0.07 -10.59
C GLU A 148 -15.40 0.21 -9.25
N ILE A 149 -16.14 0.47 -8.16
CA ILE A 149 -15.59 0.48 -6.80
C ILE A 149 -15.02 -0.90 -6.46
N ASP A 150 -15.80 -1.96 -6.71
CA ASP A 150 -15.43 -3.36 -6.45
C ASP A 150 -14.15 -3.73 -7.20
N SER A 151 -14.12 -3.44 -8.50
CA SER A 151 -12.99 -3.70 -9.39
C SER A 151 -11.71 -2.99 -8.91
N TYR A 152 -11.83 -1.70 -8.59
CA TYR A 152 -10.70 -0.90 -8.14
C TYR A 152 -10.17 -1.36 -6.77
N PHE A 153 -11.02 -1.49 -5.76
CA PHE A 153 -10.59 -1.94 -4.43
C PHE A 153 -10.09 -3.38 -4.44
N THR A 154 -10.65 -4.26 -5.28
CA THR A 154 -10.12 -5.61 -5.48
C THR A 154 -8.67 -5.60 -5.96
N THR A 155 -8.33 -4.70 -6.90
CA THR A 155 -6.96 -4.54 -7.39
C THR A 155 -6.03 -4.08 -6.26
N VAL A 156 -6.43 -3.05 -5.51
CA VAL A 156 -5.66 -2.49 -4.40
C VAL A 156 -5.44 -3.52 -3.29
N GLN A 157 -6.51 -4.19 -2.83
CA GLN A 157 -6.48 -5.26 -1.83
C GLN A 157 -5.60 -6.43 -2.30
N SER A 158 -5.73 -6.85 -3.55
CA SER A 158 -4.92 -7.94 -4.10
C SER A 158 -3.43 -7.60 -4.09
N ASN A 159 -3.04 -6.40 -4.53
CA ASN A 159 -1.63 -5.99 -4.50
C ASN A 159 -1.08 -5.95 -3.07
N PHE A 160 -1.86 -5.40 -2.14
CA PHE A 160 -1.52 -5.36 -0.73
C PHE A 160 -1.30 -6.77 -0.16
N LEU A 161 -2.24 -7.69 -0.36
CA LEU A 161 -2.15 -9.05 0.17
C LEU A 161 -1.09 -9.90 -0.54
N LYS A 162 -0.84 -9.70 -1.84
CA LYS A 162 0.30 -10.31 -2.54
C LYS A 162 1.64 -9.91 -1.88
N SER A 163 1.80 -8.63 -1.51
CA SER A 163 3.02 -8.17 -0.81
C SER A 163 3.18 -8.74 0.59
N TRP A 164 2.08 -8.95 1.30
CA TRP A 164 2.08 -9.67 2.55
C TRP A 164 2.49 -11.14 2.36
N ASN A 165 1.95 -11.81 1.33
CA ASN A 165 2.26 -13.20 1.02
C ASN A 165 3.76 -13.39 0.71
N GLU A 166 4.36 -12.51 -0.09
CA GLU A 166 5.81 -12.56 -0.38
C GLU A 166 6.66 -12.34 0.87
N SER A 167 6.23 -11.46 1.78
CA SER A 167 6.92 -11.26 3.06
C SER A 167 6.86 -12.50 3.94
N THR A 168 5.71 -13.18 3.96
CA THR A 168 5.52 -14.43 4.71
C THR A 168 6.29 -15.59 4.08
N ALA A 169 6.34 -15.67 2.74
CA ALA A 169 7.12 -16.67 2.01
C ALA A 169 8.62 -16.49 2.26
N GLU A 170 9.11 -15.24 2.22
CA GLU A 170 10.51 -14.96 2.53
C GLU A 170 10.84 -15.30 3.99
N TRP A 171 9.97 -14.95 4.94
CA TRP A 171 10.11 -15.37 6.33
C TRP A 171 10.25 -16.89 6.45
N ALA A 172 9.36 -17.66 5.83
CA ALA A 172 9.42 -19.12 5.82
C ALA A 172 10.76 -19.64 5.23
N SER A 173 11.28 -18.98 4.19
CA SER A 173 12.57 -19.35 3.58
C SER A 173 13.76 -19.09 4.51
N LEU A 174 13.78 -17.97 5.25
CA LEU A 174 14.81 -17.65 6.25
C LEU A 174 14.85 -18.70 7.35
N LEU A 175 13.67 -19.11 7.82
CA LEU A 175 13.51 -20.13 8.83
C LEU A 175 13.97 -21.50 8.33
N SER A 176 13.65 -21.85 7.09
CA SER A 176 14.11 -23.09 6.47
C SER A 176 15.64 -23.14 6.39
N ALA A 177 16.27 -22.04 5.97
CA ALA A 177 17.73 -21.94 5.87
C ALA A 177 18.42 -22.07 7.24
N LEU A 178 17.85 -21.47 8.29
CA LEU A 178 18.36 -21.62 9.65
C LEU A 178 18.16 -23.04 10.21
N LYS A 179 17.00 -23.66 9.96
CA LYS A 179 16.72 -25.04 10.43
C LYS A 179 17.61 -26.09 9.75
N SER A 180 17.98 -25.86 8.49
CA SER A 180 18.77 -26.81 7.70
C SER A 180 20.28 -26.70 7.93
N HIS A 181 20.74 -25.61 8.56
CA HIS A 181 22.16 -25.37 8.80
C HIS A 181 22.65 -26.17 10.02
N PRO A 182 23.78 -26.91 9.93
CA PRO A 182 24.21 -27.83 10.99
C PRO A 182 24.71 -27.13 12.27
N ASP A 183 25.26 -25.92 12.13
CA ASP A 183 25.99 -25.24 13.21
C ASP A 183 25.26 -24.01 13.78
N ILE A 184 23.99 -23.78 13.41
CA ILE A 184 23.20 -22.66 13.92
C ILE A 184 21.72 -23.02 13.98
N GLY A 185 21.04 -22.60 15.04
CA GLY A 185 19.60 -22.71 15.20
C GLY A 185 18.87 -21.41 14.91
N VAL A 186 17.54 -21.51 14.74
CA VAL A 186 16.65 -20.36 14.55
C VAL A 186 16.83 -19.32 15.67
N PHE A 187 16.89 -19.77 16.93
CA PHE A 187 16.98 -18.89 18.09
C PHE A 187 18.34 -18.24 18.32
N ASP A 188 19.38 -18.65 17.57
CA ASP A 188 20.67 -17.95 17.58
C ASP A 188 20.61 -16.64 16.78
N VAL A 189 19.57 -16.46 15.96
CA VAL A 189 19.39 -15.30 15.04
C VAL A 189 18.08 -14.58 15.27
N ILE A 190 17.02 -15.33 15.57
CA ILE A 190 15.65 -14.85 15.66
C ILE A 190 15.15 -15.02 17.08
N THR A 191 14.83 -13.92 17.74
CA THR A 191 14.23 -13.90 19.08
C THR A 191 12.78 -13.45 19.00
N ALA A 192 11.93 -14.01 19.86
CA ALA A 192 10.58 -13.49 20.08
C ALA A 192 10.61 -12.47 21.22
N PRO A 193 9.96 -11.30 21.12
CA PRO A 193 9.85 -10.39 22.24
C PRO A 193 9.09 -11.08 23.38
N PRO A 194 9.55 -10.96 24.64
CA PRO A 194 8.95 -11.66 25.76
C PRO A 194 7.53 -11.17 25.98
N ALA A 195 6.57 -12.10 26.04
CA ALA A 195 5.21 -11.75 26.43
C ALA A 195 5.13 -11.55 27.94
N ASN A 196 4.90 -10.31 28.39
CA ASN A 196 4.65 -9.95 29.78
C ASN A 196 5.55 -10.67 30.81
N ALA A 197 6.84 -10.88 30.50
CA ALA A 197 7.77 -11.34 31.51
C ALA A 197 8.04 -10.16 32.44
N ALA A 198 7.76 -10.34 33.74
CA ALA A 198 8.36 -9.49 34.76
C ALA A 198 9.85 -9.37 34.46
N GLU A 199 10.39 -8.16 34.57
CA GLU A 199 11.68 -7.67 34.02
C GLU A 199 12.93 -8.52 34.33
N ASP A 200 12.81 -9.60 35.10
CA ASP A 200 13.91 -10.37 35.67
C ASP A 200 14.06 -11.82 35.16
N GLU A 201 13.23 -12.30 34.22
CA GLU A 201 13.39 -13.66 33.64
C GLU A 201 13.40 -13.63 32.10
N PRO A 202 14.55 -13.87 31.44
CA PRO A 202 14.56 -14.15 30.01
C PRO A 202 13.79 -15.46 29.78
N LEU A 203 12.56 -15.36 29.27
CA LEU A 203 11.66 -16.48 28.92
C LEU A 203 12.33 -17.62 28.13
N ILE A 204 13.45 -17.32 27.46
CA ILE A 204 14.31 -18.27 26.75
C ILE A 204 14.81 -19.39 27.68
N ALA A 205 15.04 -19.12 28.97
CA ALA A 205 15.55 -20.12 29.92
C ALA A 205 14.44 -20.98 30.57
N ALA A 206 13.28 -20.40 30.87
CA ALA A 206 12.22 -21.09 31.62
C ALA A 206 11.38 -22.06 30.76
N LYS A 207 11.33 -21.86 29.43
CA LYS A 207 10.61 -22.74 28.50
C LYS A 207 11.50 -23.52 27.52
N ALA A 208 12.81 -23.58 27.74
CA ALA A 208 13.75 -24.32 26.90
C ALA A 208 13.41 -25.82 26.71
N GLY A 209 12.57 -26.41 27.58
CA GLY A 209 12.04 -27.76 27.40
C GLY A 209 10.82 -27.86 26.45
N GLU A 210 9.89 -26.90 26.52
CA GLU A 210 8.64 -26.89 25.72
C GLU A 210 8.77 -26.12 24.40
N TRP A 211 9.71 -25.18 24.31
CA TRP A 211 9.96 -24.35 23.12
C TRP A 211 11.06 -24.92 22.22
N SER A 212 11.74 -25.99 22.68
CA SER A 212 12.73 -26.72 21.86
C SER A 212 12.12 -27.36 20.59
N THR A 213 10.78 -27.43 20.51
CA THR A 213 10.04 -27.93 19.35
C THR A 213 9.23 -26.85 18.64
N ALA A 214 9.27 -25.59 19.10
CA ALA A 214 8.49 -24.52 18.49
C ALA A 214 9.15 -24.10 17.17
N THR A 215 8.53 -24.43 16.04
CA THR A 215 9.01 -24.06 14.71
C THR A 215 8.18 -22.92 14.16
N TYR A 216 8.75 -21.95 13.45
CA TYR A 216 7.90 -21.07 12.66
C TYR A 216 7.40 -21.81 11.41
N GLY A 217 6.12 -21.61 11.04
CA GLY A 217 5.50 -22.21 9.87
C GLY A 217 4.78 -21.18 8.98
N ALA A 218 4.16 -21.65 7.89
CA ALA A 218 3.26 -20.88 7.04
C ALA A 218 1.94 -21.64 6.80
N SER A 219 0.83 -20.92 6.73
CA SER A 219 -0.50 -21.44 6.37
C SER A 219 -1.17 -20.47 5.39
N THR A 220 -2.34 -20.82 4.84
CA THR A 220 -3.19 -19.90 4.09
C THR A 220 -4.56 -19.78 4.74
N THR A 221 -5.17 -18.61 4.58
CA THR A 221 -6.53 -18.29 5.00
C THR A 221 -7.20 -17.57 3.85
N SER A 222 -8.45 -17.91 3.57
CA SER A 222 -9.22 -17.23 2.53
C SER A 222 -9.67 -15.84 3.02
N TYR A 223 -9.48 -14.83 2.18
CA TYR A 223 -9.98 -13.46 2.34
C TYR A 223 -10.97 -13.16 1.21
N THR A 224 -12.11 -12.54 1.51
CA THR A 224 -13.07 -12.11 0.48
C THR A 224 -12.73 -10.70 0.04
N LEU A 225 -12.41 -10.53 -1.25
CA LEU A 225 -12.11 -9.25 -1.88
C LEU A 225 -13.40 -8.43 -2.12
N ALA A 226 -13.24 -7.15 -2.46
CA ALA A 226 -14.35 -6.22 -2.69
C ALA A 226 -15.36 -6.70 -3.75
N ASP A 227 -14.92 -7.43 -4.78
CA ASP A 227 -15.77 -8.04 -5.81
C ASP A 227 -16.46 -9.35 -5.38
N GLY A 228 -16.24 -9.77 -4.13
CA GLY A 228 -16.77 -11.02 -3.58
C GLY A 228 -15.96 -12.27 -3.93
N THR A 229 -14.88 -12.15 -4.72
CA THR A 229 -13.98 -13.27 -4.99
C THR A 229 -13.12 -13.61 -3.78
N SER A 230 -12.54 -14.82 -3.76
CA SER A 230 -11.66 -15.28 -2.67
C SER A 230 -10.20 -15.13 -3.04
N PHE A 231 -9.40 -14.62 -2.10
CA PHE A 231 -7.95 -14.51 -2.17
C PHE A 231 -7.29 -15.39 -1.11
N GLU A 232 -6.28 -16.17 -1.49
CA GLU A 232 -5.49 -16.98 -0.56
C GLU A 232 -4.42 -16.10 0.12
N MET A 233 -4.68 -15.71 1.36
CA MET A 233 -3.78 -14.89 2.17
C MET A 233 -2.89 -15.79 3.03
N ALA A 234 -1.59 -15.54 3.02
CA ALA A 234 -0.62 -16.26 3.83
C ALA A 234 -0.76 -15.87 5.31
N ALA A 235 -0.43 -16.83 6.19
CA ALA A 235 -0.33 -16.63 7.62
C ALA A 235 1.06 -17.07 8.09
N PHE A 236 1.67 -16.33 9.01
CA PHE A 236 2.86 -16.77 9.73
C PHE A 236 2.48 -17.13 11.17
N GLY A 237 3.24 -18.01 11.81
CA GLY A 237 2.90 -18.46 13.15
C GLY A 237 4.04 -19.16 13.85
N LEU A 238 3.91 -19.30 15.16
CA LEU A 238 4.73 -20.20 15.98
C LEU A 238 4.00 -21.55 16.04
N GLU A 239 4.57 -22.55 15.39
CA GLU A 239 4.16 -23.94 15.41
C GLU A 239 4.53 -24.53 16.77
N ALA A 240 3.56 -24.61 17.65
CA ALA A 240 3.63 -25.22 18.97
C ALA A 240 2.46 -26.21 19.08
N PRO A 241 2.33 -27.01 20.17
CA PRO A 241 1.17 -27.90 20.34
C PRO A 241 -0.19 -27.21 20.14
N ASN A 242 -0.25 -25.89 20.33
CA ASN A 242 -1.38 -25.02 19.95
C ASN A 242 -0.91 -23.94 18.94
N THR A 243 -0.63 -24.33 17.70
CA THR A 243 -0.18 -23.40 16.65
C THR A 243 -1.17 -22.26 16.46
N THR A 244 -0.65 -21.04 16.52
CA THR A 244 -1.40 -19.81 16.26
C THR A 244 -0.93 -19.20 14.95
N TRP A 245 -1.88 -18.87 14.08
CA TRP A 245 -1.64 -18.28 12.76
C TRP A 245 -2.07 -16.82 12.74
N TYR A 246 -1.15 -15.96 12.30
CA TYR A 246 -1.33 -14.52 12.27
C TYR A 246 -1.42 -14.01 10.83
N THR A 247 -2.42 -13.18 10.59
CA THR A 247 -2.74 -12.59 9.29
C THR A 247 -3.11 -11.11 9.47
N PRO A 248 -3.05 -10.28 8.41
CA PRO A 248 -3.56 -8.91 8.44
C PRO A 248 -5.02 -8.80 8.93
N VAL A 249 -5.83 -9.85 8.78
CA VAL A 249 -7.22 -9.89 9.25
C VAL A 249 -7.33 -10.24 10.73
N SER A 250 -6.61 -11.26 11.18
CA SER A 250 -6.68 -11.71 12.58
C SER A 250 -5.87 -10.83 13.55
N GLY A 251 -4.85 -10.15 13.03
CA GLY A 251 -3.88 -9.41 13.85
C GLY A 251 -3.20 -10.30 14.89
N TYR A 252 -2.77 -9.70 16.00
CA TYR A 252 -2.25 -10.41 17.17
C TYR A 252 -3.33 -10.75 18.21
N ALA A 253 -4.59 -10.34 18.00
CA ALA A 253 -5.63 -10.40 19.02
C ALA A 253 -6.37 -11.74 19.04
N GLY A 254 -6.57 -12.30 20.24
CA GLY A 254 -7.54 -13.37 20.48
C GLY A 254 -6.99 -14.77 20.73
N ILE A 255 -5.66 -14.96 20.74
CA ILE A 255 -5.03 -16.26 21.01
C ILE A 255 -3.87 -16.01 21.99
N SER A 256 -3.58 -16.97 22.86
CA SER A 256 -2.73 -16.86 24.06
C SER A 256 -1.49 -15.96 23.90
N ALA A 257 -1.11 -15.33 25.01
CA ALA A 257 0.02 -14.41 25.23
C ALA A 257 1.41 -14.93 24.78
N ASP A 258 1.57 -15.31 23.52
CA ASP A 258 2.76 -16.01 23.01
C ASP A 258 3.68 -15.07 22.21
N LEU A 259 3.15 -13.98 21.64
CA LEU A 259 3.93 -12.89 21.05
C LEU A 259 3.35 -11.52 21.47
N ASP A 260 4.16 -10.71 22.13
CA ASP A 260 3.84 -9.31 22.52
C ASP A 260 4.44 -8.29 21.52
N GLY A 261 4.85 -8.80 20.35
CA GLY A 261 5.47 -8.00 19.31
C GLY A 261 6.02 -8.85 18.16
N PRO A 262 6.57 -8.19 17.12
CA PRO A 262 7.15 -8.88 15.97
C PRO A 262 8.43 -9.63 16.34
N PRO A 263 8.77 -10.74 15.64
CA PRO A 263 10.06 -11.39 15.80
C PRO A 263 11.22 -10.43 15.51
N GLN A 264 12.33 -10.62 16.22
CA GLN A 264 13.53 -9.81 16.16
C GLN A 264 14.67 -10.60 15.53
N VAL A 265 15.15 -10.14 14.39
CA VAL A 265 16.29 -10.73 13.67
C VAL A 265 17.55 -9.95 14.04
N SER A 266 18.57 -10.62 14.58
CA SER A 266 19.76 -9.97 15.13
C SER A 266 21.06 -10.41 14.44
N TYR A 267 21.97 -9.45 14.23
CA TYR A 267 23.33 -9.67 13.75
C TYR A 267 24.23 -8.54 14.23
N ASP A 268 25.43 -8.86 14.73
CA ASP A 268 26.46 -7.89 15.17
C ASP A 268 25.94 -6.79 16.11
N GLY A 269 25.12 -7.18 17.11
CA GLY A 269 24.52 -6.25 18.07
C GLY A 269 23.42 -5.34 17.51
N GLN A 270 23.05 -5.50 16.23
CA GLN A 270 21.93 -4.81 15.60
C GLN A 270 20.73 -5.73 15.47
N THR A 271 19.53 -5.17 15.55
CA THR A 271 18.27 -5.92 15.49
C THR A 271 17.30 -5.26 14.51
N VAL A 272 16.53 -6.08 13.80
CA VAL A 272 15.41 -5.65 12.96
C VAL A 272 14.16 -6.48 13.26
N GLU A 273 13.03 -5.81 13.41
CA GLU A 273 11.73 -6.46 13.57
C GLU A 273 11.19 -6.96 12.22
N PHE A 274 10.94 -8.26 12.09
CA PHE A 274 10.38 -8.86 10.88
C PHE A 274 9.82 -10.27 11.12
N PRO A 275 8.62 -10.62 10.62
CA PRO A 275 7.63 -9.73 9.98
C PRO A 275 6.89 -8.85 11.01
N ARG A 276 6.64 -7.57 10.66
CA ARG A 276 5.82 -6.65 11.48
C ARG A 276 4.37 -6.72 11.02
N LEU A 277 3.48 -7.33 11.80
CA LEU A 277 2.09 -7.54 11.39
C LEU A 277 1.20 -6.31 11.60
N GLN A 278 1.32 -5.62 12.74
CA GLN A 278 0.38 -4.55 13.12
C GLN A 278 0.19 -3.48 12.03
N PRO A 279 1.25 -2.99 11.34
CA PRO A 279 1.05 -2.01 10.29
C PRO A 279 0.21 -2.52 9.10
N TRP A 280 0.20 -3.82 8.83
CA TRP A 280 -0.67 -4.42 7.81
C TRP A 280 -2.12 -4.49 8.27
N VAL A 281 -2.35 -4.82 9.54
CA VAL A 281 -3.69 -4.82 10.14
C VAL A 281 -4.32 -3.42 10.03
N ASP A 282 -3.56 -2.40 10.44
CA ASP A 282 -4.01 -1.01 10.40
C ASP A 282 -4.29 -0.54 8.97
N MET A 283 -3.42 -0.89 8.02
CA MET A 283 -3.59 -0.55 6.61
C MET A 283 -4.82 -1.23 6.00
N LEU A 284 -5.01 -2.54 6.24
CA LEU A 284 -6.16 -3.28 5.71
C LEU A 284 -7.48 -2.73 6.25
N SER A 285 -7.56 -2.49 7.57
CA SER A 285 -8.74 -1.89 8.19
C SER A 285 -9.04 -0.49 7.64
N THR A 286 -8.00 0.29 7.34
CA THR A 286 -8.19 1.61 6.73
C THR A 286 -8.72 1.48 5.30
N MET A 287 -8.18 0.56 4.49
CA MET A 287 -8.69 0.31 3.12
C MET A 287 -10.16 -0.12 3.13
N GLU A 288 -10.55 -1.03 4.02
CA GLU A 288 -11.94 -1.48 4.17
C GLU A 288 -12.87 -0.32 4.58
N THR A 289 -12.40 0.55 5.47
CA THR A 289 -13.14 1.77 5.86
C THR A 289 -13.33 2.71 4.66
N LYS A 290 -12.27 2.90 3.86
CA LYS A 290 -12.34 3.74 2.65
C LYS A 290 -13.30 3.17 1.61
N GLU A 291 -13.27 1.85 1.38
CA GLU A 291 -14.21 1.17 0.48
C GLU A 291 -15.66 1.45 0.90
N GLN A 292 -15.99 1.23 2.17
CA GLN A 292 -17.33 1.46 2.69
C GLN A 292 -17.76 2.93 2.54
N ASN A 293 -16.88 3.89 2.83
CA ASN A 293 -17.17 5.31 2.67
C ASN A 293 -17.49 5.68 1.21
N VAL A 294 -16.76 5.10 0.25
CA VAL A 294 -17.02 5.34 -1.18
C VAL A 294 -18.37 4.77 -1.58
N ARG A 295 -18.71 3.54 -1.15
CA ARG A 295 -20.03 2.92 -1.40
C ARG A 295 -21.19 3.75 -0.83
N ASP A 296 -21.07 4.19 0.41
CA ASP A 296 -22.11 4.98 1.07
C ASP A 296 -22.26 6.36 0.42
N GLY A 297 -21.12 6.98 0.08
CA GLY A 297 -21.09 8.27 -0.59
C GLY A 297 -21.61 8.22 -2.02
N ILE A 298 -21.29 7.17 -2.79
CA ILE A 298 -21.78 7.05 -4.18
C ILE A 298 -23.28 6.76 -4.20
N SER A 299 -23.78 5.94 -3.28
CA SER A 299 -25.22 5.71 -3.10
C SER A 299 -25.95 7.02 -2.82
N THR A 300 -25.44 7.80 -1.87
CA THR A 300 -25.97 9.15 -1.56
C THR A 300 -25.89 10.08 -2.77
N TRP A 301 -24.80 10.04 -3.52
CA TRP A 301 -24.60 10.89 -4.70
C TRP A 301 -25.58 10.53 -5.82
N VAL A 302 -25.74 9.24 -6.15
CA VAL A 302 -26.66 8.76 -7.19
C VAL A 302 -28.10 9.18 -6.86
N SER A 303 -28.57 8.95 -5.63
CA SER A 303 -29.94 9.32 -5.26
C SER A 303 -30.20 10.83 -5.31
N ASN A 304 -29.18 11.66 -5.11
CA ASN A 304 -29.31 13.12 -5.25
C ASN A 304 -29.27 13.57 -6.72
N VAL A 305 -28.52 12.89 -7.57
CA VAL A 305 -28.26 13.29 -8.96
C VAL A 305 -29.31 12.76 -9.93
N TYR A 306 -29.83 11.55 -9.70
CA TYR A 306 -30.68 10.82 -10.64
C TYR A 306 -31.96 11.58 -11.06
N GLY A 307 -32.55 12.36 -10.15
CA GLY A 307 -33.73 13.18 -10.46
C GLY A 307 -33.42 14.58 -10.99
N ASP A 308 -32.21 15.09 -10.75
CA ASP A 308 -31.85 16.50 -10.91
C ASP A 308 -30.99 16.76 -12.14
N VAL A 309 -30.19 15.79 -12.59
CA VAL A 309 -29.32 15.88 -13.77
C VAL A 309 -30.00 15.21 -14.96
N GLN A 310 -30.13 15.94 -16.06
CA GLN A 310 -30.74 15.40 -17.28
C GLN A 310 -29.72 14.56 -18.07
N SER A 311 -30.19 13.51 -18.74
CA SER A 311 -29.38 12.76 -19.70
C SER A 311 -28.77 13.70 -20.76
N GLY A 312 -27.45 13.59 -20.97
CA GLY A 312 -26.66 14.45 -21.85
C GLY A 312 -26.28 15.81 -21.24
N GLU A 313 -26.62 16.09 -19.98
CA GLU A 313 -26.18 17.31 -19.29
C GLU A 313 -24.69 17.25 -18.92
N ILE A 314 -24.13 16.04 -18.77
CA ILE A 314 -22.72 15.81 -18.46
C ILE A 314 -22.13 14.85 -19.51
N GLU A 315 -21.26 15.35 -20.38
CA GLU A 315 -20.56 14.55 -21.39
C GLU A 315 -19.17 14.16 -20.89
N ILE A 316 -18.94 12.85 -20.73
CA ILE A 316 -17.68 12.28 -20.17
C ILE A 316 -17.12 11.14 -21.02
N THR A 317 -17.72 10.83 -22.17
CA THR A 317 -17.31 9.72 -23.04
C THR A 317 -15.89 9.88 -23.62
N GLU A 318 -15.36 11.11 -23.65
CA GLU A 318 -13.98 11.42 -24.04
C GLU A 318 -13.08 11.77 -22.85
N LEU A 319 -13.56 11.61 -21.61
CA LEU A 319 -12.79 11.91 -20.41
C LEU A 319 -11.73 10.83 -20.19
N ILE A 320 -10.47 11.23 -20.17
CA ILE A 320 -9.36 10.38 -19.69
C ILE A 320 -9.16 10.69 -18.21
N THR A 321 -9.38 9.71 -17.34
CA THR A 321 -9.21 9.90 -15.90
C THR A 321 -7.72 10.10 -15.53
N PRO A 322 -7.42 10.72 -14.37
CA PRO A 322 -6.04 10.80 -13.88
C PRO A 322 -5.38 9.41 -13.75
N ARG A 323 -6.16 8.40 -13.36
CA ARG A 323 -5.72 7.00 -13.27
C ARG A 323 -5.36 6.43 -14.64
N ASP A 324 -6.21 6.61 -15.66
CA ASP A 324 -5.94 6.17 -17.04
C ASP A 324 -4.66 6.81 -17.56
N ARG A 325 -4.51 8.12 -17.34
CA ARG A 325 -3.31 8.86 -17.75
C ARG A 325 -2.04 8.30 -17.09
N ALA A 326 -2.09 7.97 -15.80
CA ALA A 326 -0.96 7.37 -15.10
C ALA A 326 -0.64 5.94 -15.60
N ALA A 327 -1.65 5.19 -16.06
CA ALA A 327 -1.46 3.88 -16.67
C ALA A 327 -0.91 3.95 -18.11
N MET A 328 -1.09 5.07 -18.81
CA MET A 328 -0.56 5.30 -20.16
C MET A 328 0.95 5.63 -20.19
N LEU A 329 1.58 5.91 -19.05
CA LEU A 329 3.02 6.14 -18.96
C LEU A 329 3.79 4.82 -19.01
N SER A 330 4.89 4.76 -19.76
CA SER A 330 5.70 3.54 -19.88
C SER A 330 6.50 3.26 -18.60
N ASP A 331 6.70 1.98 -18.31
CA ASP A 331 7.51 1.53 -17.16
C ASP A 331 8.99 1.97 -17.23
N ASP A 332 9.45 2.38 -18.42
CA ASP A 332 10.79 2.92 -18.65
C ASP A 332 10.98 4.36 -18.08
N GLU A 333 9.90 5.04 -17.66
CA GLU A 333 9.93 6.40 -17.11
C GLU A 333 9.61 6.43 -15.61
N SER A 334 10.36 5.67 -14.79
CA SER A 334 10.07 5.42 -13.38
C SER A 334 9.86 6.67 -12.50
N GLU A 335 10.59 7.75 -12.73
CA GLU A 335 10.41 9.03 -12.01
C GLU A 335 9.12 9.75 -12.42
N ALA A 336 8.84 9.80 -13.73
CA ALA A 336 7.60 10.36 -14.24
C ALA A 336 6.39 9.54 -13.76
N GLN A 337 6.56 8.23 -13.60
CA GLN A 337 5.54 7.31 -13.12
C GLN A 337 5.17 7.58 -11.65
N ALA A 338 6.15 7.81 -10.76
CA ALA A 338 5.87 8.11 -9.36
C ALA A 338 5.17 9.47 -9.16
N ILE A 339 5.63 10.51 -9.86
CA ILE A 339 5.00 11.85 -9.83
C ILE A 339 3.60 11.79 -10.44
N SER A 340 3.42 11.06 -11.55
CA SER A 340 2.10 10.87 -12.15
C SER A 340 1.16 10.07 -11.25
N ALA A 341 1.67 9.11 -10.50
CA ALA A 341 0.87 8.37 -9.54
C ALA A 341 0.42 9.27 -8.37
N LEU A 342 1.29 10.13 -7.85
CA LEU A 342 0.92 11.15 -6.86
C LEU A 342 -0.18 12.08 -7.39
N ALA A 343 -0.03 12.57 -8.61
CA ALA A 343 -1.03 13.41 -9.26
C ALA A 343 -2.36 12.67 -9.46
N ALA A 344 -2.32 11.40 -9.87
CA ALA A 344 -3.51 10.57 -10.05
C ALA A 344 -4.24 10.30 -8.72
N LEU A 345 -3.49 10.12 -7.64
CA LEU A 345 -4.00 10.01 -6.27
C LEU A 345 -4.42 11.37 -5.68
N ASN A 346 -4.43 12.43 -6.46
CA ASN A 346 -4.81 13.78 -6.02
C ASN A 346 -3.98 14.27 -4.82
N ILE A 347 -2.71 13.87 -4.76
CA ILE A 347 -1.76 14.34 -3.75
C ILE A 347 -1.19 15.68 -4.22
N PRO A 348 -1.20 16.73 -3.38
CA PRO A 348 -0.67 18.04 -3.76
C PRO A 348 0.80 17.96 -4.20
N ILE A 349 1.09 18.47 -5.40
CA ILE A 349 2.45 18.59 -5.95
C ILE A 349 2.75 20.05 -6.32
N ASP A 350 4.03 20.43 -6.28
CA ASP A 350 4.51 21.76 -6.72
C ASP A 350 5.45 21.60 -7.93
N PRO A 351 4.90 21.41 -9.15
CA PRO A 351 5.71 21.17 -10.34
C PRO A 351 6.43 22.43 -10.85
N GLU A 352 6.08 23.61 -10.34
CA GLU A 352 6.62 24.89 -10.80
C GLU A 352 7.91 25.29 -10.06
N ARG A 353 8.26 24.59 -8.97
CA ARG A 353 9.41 24.92 -8.13
C ARG A 353 10.36 23.74 -8.00
N GLU A 354 11.58 23.92 -8.49
CA GLU A 354 12.71 23.03 -8.20
C GLU A 354 13.36 23.46 -6.88
N VAL A 355 13.55 22.51 -5.96
CA VAL A 355 14.13 22.77 -4.64
C VAL A 355 15.34 21.89 -4.41
N THR A 356 16.46 22.50 -4.02
CA THR A 356 17.64 21.76 -3.56
C THR A 356 17.51 21.50 -2.07
N VAL A 357 17.44 20.21 -1.70
CA VAL A 357 17.29 19.77 -0.30
C VAL A 357 18.62 19.24 0.22
N THR A 358 19.00 19.64 1.43
CA THR A 358 20.16 19.09 2.13
C THR A 358 19.69 18.28 3.33
N ILE A 359 20.08 17.01 3.37
CA ILE A 359 19.85 16.14 4.53
C ILE A 359 20.88 16.51 5.59
N THR A 360 20.44 17.18 6.67
CA THR A 360 21.33 17.75 7.69
C THR A 360 22.21 16.73 8.39
N GLU A 361 21.73 15.49 8.51
CA GLU A 361 22.43 14.40 9.21
C GLU A 361 23.60 13.85 8.40
N THR A 362 23.50 13.84 7.07
CA THR A 362 24.53 13.27 6.17
C THR A 362 25.28 14.33 5.38
N GLY A 363 24.77 15.57 5.33
CA GLY A 363 25.24 16.61 4.42
C GLY A 363 24.94 16.32 2.95
N ALA A 364 24.19 15.25 2.65
CA ALA A 364 23.83 14.89 1.29
C ALA A 364 22.89 15.95 0.69
N THR A 365 23.11 16.29 -0.56
CA THR A 365 22.29 17.28 -1.28
C THR A 365 21.60 16.60 -2.46
N LEU A 366 20.30 16.82 -2.61
CA LEU A 366 19.46 16.40 -3.73
C LEU A 366 18.97 17.66 -4.44
N SER A 367 19.13 17.70 -5.76
CA SER A 367 18.70 18.81 -6.64
C SER A 367 17.83 18.27 -7.75
#